data_AF-A0A7Y4A202-F1
#
_entry.id   AF-A0A7Y4A202-F1
#
_cell.length_a   1.000
_cell.length_b   1.000
_cell.length_c   1.000
_cell.angle_alpha   90.00
_cell.angle_beta   90.00
_cell.angle_gamma   90.00
#
_symmetry.space_group_name_H-M   'P 1'
#
loop_
_entity.id
_entity.type
_entity.pdbx_description
1 polymer ?
#
loop_
_entity_poly.entity_id
_entity_poly.type
_entity_poly.pdbx_seq_one_letter_code
_entity_poly.pdbx_strand_id
1 'polypeptide(L)'
;MEDKQGVNTQIVETVNQVQEATLTGNVIKASGTGKALQSISQSSAIAVQDATDNLRNINTMATTAMGVALSQMLATGQTTPYSEILNQVNTLVQQSTTNFTNVGEGASKVLQEFSNGL
;
A
#
# COMPACT_ATOMS: atom_id res chain seq x y z
N MET A 1 25.98 10.93 -62.94
CA MET A 1 25.96 9.52 -62.55
C MET A 1 25.93 9.47 -61.04
N GLU A 2 24.90 8.81 -60.56
CA GLU A 2 24.50 8.65 -59.17
C GLU A 2 25.55 7.82 -58.42
N ASP A 3 26.12 8.38 -57.36
CA ASP A 3 26.82 7.60 -56.35
C ASP A 3 26.36 8.10 -54.98
N LYS A 4 25.10 7.80 -54.67
CA LYS A 4 24.62 7.85 -53.29
C LYS A 4 25.38 6.74 -52.58
N GLN A 5 26.39 7.09 -51.80
CA GLN A 5 27.08 6.14 -50.91
C GLN A 5 26.01 5.33 -50.17
N GLY A 6 25.86 4.07 -50.58
CA GLY A 6 24.87 3.17 -50.02
C GLY A 6 25.20 3.00 -48.55
N VAL A 7 24.30 3.47 -47.69
CA VAL A 7 24.43 3.32 -46.25
C VAL A 7 24.69 1.84 -45.94
N ASN A 8 25.64 1.56 -45.05
CA ASN A 8 26.03 0.19 -44.72
C ASN A 8 24.80 -0.63 -44.29
N THR A 9 24.54 -1.73 -45.00
CA THR A 9 23.35 -2.58 -44.83
C THR A 9 23.19 -3.10 -43.40
N GLN A 10 24.29 -3.41 -42.70
CA GLN A 10 24.25 -3.88 -41.31
C GLN A 10 23.77 -2.78 -40.35
N ILE A 11 24.07 -1.51 -40.64
CA ILE A 11 23.58 -0.36 -39.86
C ILE A 11 22.07 -0.20 -40.08
N VAL A 12 21.61 -0.35 -41.32
CA VAL A 12 20.17 -0.26 -41.65
C VAL A 12 19.37 -1.38 -40.97
N GLU A 13 19.90 -2.61 -40.98
CA GLU A 13 19.27 -3.75 -40.31
C GLU A 13 19.22 -3.59 -38.79
N THR A 14 20.30 -3.14 -38.16
CA THR A 14 20.29 -2.90 -36.71
C THR A 14 19.36 -1.77 -36.31
N VAL A 15 19.29 -0.68 -37.08
CA VAL A 15 18.33 0.41 -36.83
C VAL A 15 16.89 -0.08 -36.98
N ASN A 16 16.57 -0.88 -37.99
CA ASN A 16 15.24 -1.45 -38.16
C ASN A 16 14.87 -2.40 -37.02
N GLN A 17 15.80 -3.24 -36.55
CA GLN A 17 15.57 -4.12 -35.40
C GLN A 17 15.38 -3.34 -34.09
N VAL A 18 16.16 -2.28 -33.86
CA VAL A 18 15.99 -1.40 -32.69
C VAL A 18 14.66 -0.64 -32.78
N GLN A 19 14.31 -0.14 -33.96
CA GLN A 19 13.04 0.53 -34.21
C GLN A 19 11.87 -0.43 -33.98
N GLU A 20 11.95 -1.66 -34.48
CA GLU A 20 10.94 -2.69 -34.27
C GLU A 20 10.84 -3.06 -32.78
N ALA A 21 11.95 -3.34 -32.09
CA ALA A 21 11.94 -3.62 -30.65
C ALA A 21 11.34 -2.47 -29.82
N THR A 22 11.58 -1.21 -30.23
CA THR A 22 11.07 -0.02 -29.54
C THR A 22 9.60 0.28 -29.88
N LEU A 23 9.18 0.06 -31.12
CA LEU A 23 7.84 0.43 -31.63
C LEU A 23 6.82 -0.73 -31.60
N THR A 24 7.22 -1.99 -31.48
CA THR A 24 6.33 -3.17 -31.40
C THR A 24 5.52 -3.25 -30.10
N GLY A 25 5.62 -2.25 -29.23
CA GLY A 25 4.83 -2.17 -28.00
C GLY A 25 5.38 -3.02 -26.86
N ASN A 26 6.39 -3.87 -27.07
CA ASN A 26 7.01 -4.66 -26.00
C ASN A 26 7.69 -3.78 -24.94
N VAL A 27 8.45 -2.77 -25.36
CA VAL A 27 9.07 -1.80 -24.43
C VAL A 27 8.01 -0.95 -23.73
N ILE A 28 6.95 -0.56 -24.44
CA ILE A 28 5.83 0.20 -23.87
C ILE A 28 5.05 -0.65 -22.85
N LYS A 29 4.80 -1.93 -23.14
CA LYS A 29 4.13 -2.88 -22.24
C LYS A 29 4.99 -3.13 -21.01
N ALA A 30 6.28 -3.44 -21.17
CA ALA A 30 7.20 -3.65 -20.06
C ALA A 30 7.33 -2.40 -19.17
N SER A 31 7.46 -1.21 -19.77
CA SER A 31 7.49 0.05 -19.03
C SER A 31 6.16 0.36 -18.35
N GLY A 32 5.03 0.13 -19.02
CA GLY A 32 3.69 0.31 -18.46
C GLY A 32 3.42 -0.60 -17.28
N THR A 33 3.76 -1.89 -17.41
CA THR A 33 3.75 -2.88 -16.34
C THR A 33 4.62 -2.44 -15.16
N GLY A 34 5.86 -2.00 -15.40
CA GLY A 34 6.76 -1.53 -14.34
C GLY A 34 6.21 -0.31 -13.58
N LYS A 35 5.63 0.65 -14.31
CA LYS A 35 4.98 1.83 -13.71
C LYS A 35 3.73 1.45 -12.91
N ALA A 36 2.93 0.52 -13.42
CA ALA A 36 1.76 0.01 -12.71
C ALA A 36 2.16 -0.74 -11.42
N LEU A 37 3.18 -1.60 -11.47
CA LEU A 37 3.73 -2.26 -10.28
C LEU A 37 4.20 -1.23 -9.25
N GLN A 38 4.94 -0.19 -9.69
CA GLN A 38 5.40 0.88 -8.83
C GLN A 38 4.22 1.62 -8.17
N SER A 39 3.20 1.98 -8.95
CA SER A 39 2.01 2.67 -8.45
C SER A 39 1.25 1.82 -7.43
N ILE A 40 1.06 0.53 -7.71
CA ILE A 40 0.40 -0.41 -6.81
C ILE A 40 1.20 -0.58 -5.52
N SER A 41 2.52 -0.77 -5.64
CA SER A 41 3.41 -0.88 -4.48
C SER A 41 3.34 0.35 -3.59
N GLN A 42 3.33 1.54 -4.20
CA GLN A 42 3.22 2.80 -3.48
C GLN A 42 1.85 2.96 -2.80
N SER A 43 0.75 2.71 -3.51
CA SER A 43 -0.59 2.82 -2.92
C SER A 43 -0.81 1.81 -1.80
N SER A 44 -0.29 0.58 -1.96
CA SER A 44 -0.33 -0.45 -0.92
C SER A 44 0.48 -0.02 0.32
N ALA A 45 1.67 0.55 0.11
CA ALA A 45 2.47 1.08 1.21
C ALA A 45 1.77 2.22 1.95
N ILE A 46 1.15 3.16 1.23
CA ILE A 46 0.37 4.26 1.82
C ILE A 46 -0.81 3.71 2.63
N ALA A 47 -1.56 2.75 2.10
CA ALA A 47 -2.69 2.15 2.81
C ALA A 47 -2.26 1.50 4.14
N VAL A 48 -1.13 0.80 4.15
CA VAL A 48 -0.57 0.21 5.38
C VAL A 48 -0.10 1.28 6.36
N GLN A 49 0.50 2.38 5.86
CA GLN A 49 0.89 3.52 6.70
C GLN A 49 -0.33 4.19 7.34
N ASP A 50 -1.36 4.48 6.55
CA ASP A 50 -2.62 5.08 7.04
C ASP A 50 -3.28 4.19 8.11
N ALA A 51 -3.31 2.87 7.88
CA ALA A 51 -3.84 1.92 8.85
C ALA A 51 -2.99 1.86 10.14
N THR A 52 -1.66 1.94 10.02
CA THR A 52 -0.74 2.02 11.16
C THR A 52 -1.00 3.30 11.98
N ASP A 53 -1.17 4.43 11.31
CA ASP A 53 -1.42 5.72 11.94
C ASP A 53 -2.79 5.74 12.62
N ASN A 54 -3.81 5.17 11.98
CA ASN A 54 -5.12 4.98 12.60
C ASN A 54 -5.05 4.15 13.89
N LEU A 55 -4.35 3.00 13.85
CA LEU A 55 -4.14 2.15 15.03
C LEU A 55 -3.41 2.89 16.15
N ARG A 56 -2.37 3.68 15.82
CA ARG A 56 -1.65 4.50 16.79
C ARG A 56 -2.56 5.56 17.44
N ASN A 57 -3.38 6.23 16.64
CA ASN A 57 -4.33 7.24 17.12
C ASN A 57 -5.39 6.62 18.04
N ILE A 58 -5.97 5.49 17.64
CA ILE A 58 -6.95 4.76 18.46
C ILE A 58 -6.33 4.29 19.77
N ASN A 59 -5.12 3.73 19.76
CA ASN A 59 -4.43 3.29 20.98
C ASN A 59 -4.15 4.46 21.94
N THR A 60 -3.80 5.63 21.41
CA THR A 60 -3.59 6.84 22.22
C THR A 60 -4.89 7.30 22.87
N MET A 61 -5.98 7.36 22.11
CA MET A 61 -7.31 7.70 22.62
C MET A 61 -7.80 6.68 23.65
N ALA A 62 -7.64 5.39 23.35
CA ALA A 62 -8.03 4.29 24.23
C ALA A 62 -7.30 4.36 25.57
N THR A 63 -5.97 4.51 25.55
CA THR A 63 -5.16 4.61 26.77
C THR A 63 -5.57 5.83 27.60
N THR A 64 -5.84 6.96 26.96
CA THR A 64 -6.33 8.18 27.64
C THR A 64 -7.69 7.94 28.29
N ALA A 65 -8.65 7.36 27.55
CA ALA A 65 -9.97 7.05 28.06
C ALA A 65 -9.92 6.05 29.23
N MET A 66 -9.09 5.02 29.13
CA MET A 66 -8.87 4.05 30.21
C MET A 66 -8.30 4.73 31.46
N GLY A 67 -7.28 5.59 31.30
CA GLY A 67 -6.70 6.34 32.42
C GLY A 67 -7.72 7.23 33.15
N VAL A 68 -8.57 7.92 32.39
CA VAL A 68 -9.65 8.75 32.97
C VAL A 68 -10.69 7.89 33.68
N ALA A 69 -11.16 6.81 33.06
CA ALA A 69 -12.15 5.91 33.65
C ALA A 69 -11.63 5.31 34.98
N LEU A 70 -10.39 4.82 35.00
CA LEU A 70 -9.74 4.30 36.21
C LEU A 70 -9.61 5.37 37.29
N SER A 71 -9.21 6.60 36.93
CA SER A 71 -9.11 7.71 37.87
C SER A 71 -10.45 8.02 38.53
N GLN A 72 -11.54 8.00 37.75
CA GLN A 72 -12.89 8.24 38.26
C GLN A 72 -13.42 7.10 39.12
N MET A 73 -13.08 5.84 38.80
CA MET A 73 -13.38 4.69 39.67
C MET A 73 -12.74 4.86 41.04
N LEU A 74 -11.47 5.24 41.08
CA LEU A 74 -10.73 5.47 42.33
C LEU A 74 -11.28 6.66 43.11
N ALA A 75 -11.63 7.75 42.43
CA ALA A 75 -12.13 8.96 43.07
C ALA A 75 -13.55 8.82 43.63
N THR A 76 -14.42 8.09 42.94
CA THR A 76 -15.85 7.97 43.30
C THR A 76 -16.18 6.71 44.09
N GLY A 77 -15.30 5.71 44.08
CA GLY A 77 -15.56 4.36 44.61
C GLY A 77 -16.62 3.57 43.81
N GLN A 78 -17.13 4.11 42.71
CA GLN A 78 -18.11 3.47 41.84
C GLN A 78 -17.41 2.77 40.70
N THR A 79 -17.84 1.54 40.37
CA THR A 79 -17.21 0.72 39.33
C THR A 79 -18.08 0.57 38.08
N THR A 80 -19.39 0.41 38.26
CA THR A 80 -20.33 0.02 37.19
C THR A 80 -20.35 0.94 35.94
N PRO A 81 -20.38 2.28 36.04
CA PRO A 81 -20.41 3.10 34.82
C PRO A 81 -19.07 3.09 34.07
N TYR A 82 -17.96 2.91 34.77
CA TYR A 82 -16.62 3.00 34.19
C TYR A 82 -16.15 1.66 33.62
N SER A 83 -16.58 0.52 34.20
CA SER A 83 -16.28 -0.81 33.65
C SER A 83 -16.87 -1.00 32.25
N GLU A 84 -18.02 -0.42 31.95
CA GLU A 84 -18.62 -0.50 30.62
C GLU A 84 -17.82 0.29 29.59
N ILE A 85 -17.36 1.49 29.94
CA ILE A 85 -16.47 2.31 29.10
C ILE A 85 -15.18 1.55 28.82
N LEU A 86 -14.56 0.93 29.84
CA LEU A 86 -13.34 0.14 29.67
C LEU A 86 -13.55 -1.04 28.70
N ASN A 87 -14.70 -1.71 28.77
CA ASN A 87 -15.03 -2.79 27.83
C ASN A 87 -15.17 -2.28 26.39
N GLN A 88 -15.88 -1.17 26.18
CA GLN A 88 -16.03 -0.57 24.85
C GLN A 88 -14.69 -0.13 24.27
N VAL A 89 -13.81 0.46 25.10
CA VAL A 89 -12.47 0.86 24.69
C VAL A 89 -11.61 -0.35 24.30
N ASN A 90 -11.69 -1.45 25.05
CA ASN A 90 -11.01 -2.70 24.69
C ASN A 90 -11.51 -3.26 23.36
N THR A 91 -12.82 -3.24 23.12
CA THR A 91 -13.40 -3.64 21.82
C THR A 91 -12.90 -2.76 20.68
N LEU A 92 -12.83 -1.44 20.89
CA LEU A 92 -12.32 -0.49 19.90
C LEU A 92 -10.87 -0.81 19.49
N VAL A 93 -10.00 -1.10 20.47
CA VAL A 93 -8.59 -1.47 20.21
C VAL A 93 -8.50 -2.80 19.43
N GLN A 94 -9.32 -3.79 19.80
CA GLN A 94 -9.36 -5.07 19.08
C GLN A 94 -9.80 -4.88 17.63
N GLN A 95 -10.89 -4.14 17.40
CA GLN A 95 -11.39 -3.84 16.06
C GLN A 95 -10.37 -3.07 15.22
N SER A 96 -9.68 -2.10 15.82
CA SER A 96 -8.61 -1.35 15.14
C SER A 96 -7.45 -2.25 14.74
N THR A 97 -7.06 -3.19 15.61
CA THR A 97 -6.02 -4.19 15.31
C THR A 97 -6.44 -5.11 14.16
N THR A 98 -7.67 -5.59 14.17
CA THR A 98 -8.23 -6.38 13.06
C THR A 98 -8.26 -5.60 11.76
N ASN A 99 -8.66 -4.32 11.79
CA ASN A 99 -8.66 -3.47 10.60
C ASN A 99 -7.24 -3.31 10.03
N PHE A 100 -6.25 -3.02 10.88
CA PHE A 100 -4.85 -2.94 10.47
C PHE A 100 -4.37 -4.23 9.79
N THR A 101 -4.66 -5.40 10.37
CA THR A 101 -4.34 -6.69 9.77
C THR A 101 -5.00 -6.87 8.41
N ASN A 102 -6.31 -6.60 8.31
CA ASN A 102 -7.06 -6.74 7.07
C ASN A 102 -6.50 -5.84 5.94
N VAL A 103 -6.11 -4.61 6.27
CA VAL A 103 -5.46 -3.70 5.31
C VAL A 103 -4.11 -4.24 4.88
N GLY A 104 -3.29 -4.73 5.81
CA GLY A 104 -2.00 -5.35 5.51
C GLY A 104 -2.12 -6.57 4.59
N GLU A 105 -3.08 -7.46 4.86
CA GLU A 105 -3.38 -8.62 4.03
C GLU A 105 -3.89 -8.21 2.65
N GLY A 106 -4.81 -7.25 2.57
CA GLY A 106 -5.33 -6.73 1.31
C GLY A 106 -4.23 -6.09 0.45
N ALA A 107 -3.38 -5.27 1.04
CA ALA A 107 -2.25 -4.63 0.37
C ALA A 107 -1.24 -5.67 -0.19
N SER A 108 -0.93 -6.71 0.60
CA SER A 108 -0.07 -7.82 0.17
C SER A 108 -0.71 -8.63 -0.96
N LYS A 109 -2.00 -8.92 -0.86
CA LYS A 109 -2.75 -9.67 -1.87
C LYS A 109 -2.77 -8.95 -3.21
N VAL A 110 -3.08 -7.65 -3.23
CA VAL A 110 -3.07 -6.85 -4.47
C VAL A 110 -1.69 -6.86 -5.14
N LEU A 111 -0.61 -6.76 -4.36
CA LEU A 111 0.75 -6.81 -4.88
C LEU A 111 1.10 -8.18 -5.49
N GLN A 112 0.70 -9.26 -4.82
CA GLN A 112 0.91 -10.63 -5.31
C GLN A 112 0.09 -10.92 -6.56
N GLU A 113 -1.20 -10.56 -6.57
CA GLU A 113 -2.09 -10.76 -7.72
C GLU A 113 -1.60 -9.99 -8.95
N PHE A 114 -1.15 -8.74 -8.76
CA PHE A 114 -0.57 -7.98 -9.86
C PHE A 114 0.71 -8.63 -10.37
N SER A 115 1.63 -9.03 -9.47
CA SER A 115 2.90 -9.64 -9.85
C SER A 115 2.73 -11.00 -10.55
N ASN A 116 1.74 -11.80 -10.14
CA ASN A 116 1.42 -13.08 -10.77
C ASN A 116 0.74 -12.93 -12.13
N GLY A 117 0.14 -11.76 -12.40
CA GLY A 117 -0.48 -11.42 -13.68
C GLY A 117 0.50 -10.81 -14.70
N LEU A 118 1.77 -10.61 -14.31
CA LEU A 118 2.87 -10.16 -15.19
C LEU A 118 3.51 -11.34 -15.92
#